data_AF-A0A497KFR6-F1
#
_entry.id   AF-A0A497KFR6-F1
#
_cell.length_a   1.000
_cell.length_b   1.000
_cell.length_c   1.000
_cell.angle_alpha   90.00
_cell.angle_beta   90.00
_cell.angle_gamma   90.00
#
_symmetry.space_group_name_H-M   'P 1'
#
loop_
_entity.id
_entity.type
_entity.pdbx_description
1 polymer ?
#
loop_
_entity_poly.entity_id
_entity_poly.type
_entity_poly.pdbx_seq_one_letter_code
_entity_poly.pdbx_strand_id
1 'polypeptide(L)'
;YGKYVLRFAFEGLLPTEVVWREKHPVEVGSGSIMLSRMFRVPAEEYDQLSKLVKISSQEEAYYLKLYLEEFGSIPKPKVGEKTCPKCGAGVSADRNYCKICGAYPV
;
A
#
# COMPACT_ATOMS: atom_id res chain seq x y z
N TYR A 1 12.52 20.32 -4.66
CA TYR A 1 12.53 19.35 -5.77
C TYR A 1 13.06 18.01 -5.30
N GLY A 2 12.24 16.95 -5.39
CA GLY A 2 12.73 15.59 -5.09
C GLY A 2 13.84 15.18 -6.07
N LYS A 3 14.85 14.47 -5.56
CA LYS A 3 15.97 13.91 -6.34
C LYS A 3 16.80 14.95 -7.12
N TYR A 4 16.99 16.16 -6.57
CA TYR A 4 17.69 17.27 -7.25
C TYR A 4 19.07 16.89 -7.79
N VAL A 5 19.95 16.31 -6.96
CA VAL A 5 21.32 15.91 -7.37
C VAL A 5 21.29 14.93 -8.56
N LEU A 6 20.36 13.97 -8.53
CA LEU A 6 20.18 13.03 -9.64
C LEU A 6 19.77 13.78 -10.91
N ARG A 7 18.81 14.71 -10.83
CA ARG A 7 18.35 15.46 -12.01
C ARG A 7 19.47 16.30 -12.62
N PHE A 8 20.22 17.01 -11.78
CA PHE A 8 21.36 17.82 -12.22
C PHE A 8 22.44 16.98 -12.93
N ALA A 9 22.72 15.77 -12.45
CA ALA A 9 23.71 14.88 -13.07
C ALA A 9 23.35 14.42 -14.49
N PHE A 10 22.07 14.50 -14.88
CA PHE A 10 21.59 14.14 -16.23
C PHE A 10 21.20 15.36 -17.08
N GLU A 11 21.47 16.58 -16.59
CA GLU A 11 21.23 17.80 -17.34
C GLU A 11 22.13 17.84 -18.58
N GLY A 12 21.54 18.03 -19.76
CA GLY A 12 22.23 17.95 -21.05
C GLY A 12 22.36 16.53 -21.65
N LEU A 13 22.02 15.48 -20.90
CA LEU A 13 21.95 14.09 -21.41
C LEU A 13 20.54 13.65 -21.79
N LEU A 14 19.52 14.22 -21.15
CA LEU A 14 18.10 13.94 -21.41
C LEU A 14 17.36 15.26 -21.69
N PRO A 15 16.23 15.21 -22.41
CA PRO A 15 15.40 16.39 -22.63
C PRO A 15 14.98 17.05 -21.31
N THR A 16 15.00 18.38 -21.26
CA THR A 16 14.71 19.19 -20.06
C THR A 16 13.35 18.82 -19.45
N GLU A 17 12.36 18.52 -20.29
CA GLU A 17 11.01 18.09 -19.89
C GLU A 17 10.98 16.72 -19.18
N VAL A 18 11.98 15.86 -19.41
CA VAL A 18 12.14 14.58 -18.70
C VAL A 18 12.93 14.79 -17.41
N VAL A 19 14.05 15.51 -17.48
CA VAL A 19 14.94 15.78 -16.32
C VAL A 19 14.20 16.51 -15.21
N TRP A 20 13.35 17.46 -15.56
CA TRP A 20 12.61 18.29 -14.60
C TRP A 20 11.14 17.92 -14.46
N ARG A 21 10.74 16.76 -15.01
CA ARG A 21 9.36 16.24 -14.89
C ARG A 21 8.91 16.15 -13.44
N GLU A 22 7.71 16.63 -13.16
CA GLU A 22 7.06 16.48 -11.87
C GLU A 22 6.70 15.02 -11.55
N LYS A 23 6.63 14.69 -10.26
CA LYS A 23 6.25 13.35 -9.82
C LYS A 23 4.73 13.22 -9.93
N HIS A 24 4.27 12.29 -10.76
CA HIS A 24 2.90 11.80 -10.70
C HIS A 24 2.86 10.45 -9.96
N PRO A 25 1.86 10.21 -9.11
CA PRO A 25 1.57 8.86 -8.64
C PRO A 25 1.40 7.90 -9.82
N VAL A 26 1.79 6.63 -9.65
CA VAL A 26 1.79 5.66 -10.75
C VAL A 26 0.38 5.43 -11.28
N GLU A 27 -0.60 5.40 -10.38
CA GLU A 27 -2.02 5.21 -10.65
C GLU A 27 -2.66 6.36 -11.44
N VAL A 28 -2.13 7.58 -11.29
CA VAL A 28 -2.54 8.73 -12.09
C VAL A 28 -1.84 8.67 -13.45
N GLY A 29 -0.53 8.40 -13.46
CA GLY A 29 0.26 8.33 -14.68
C GLY A 29 -0.14 7.21 -15.64
N SER A 30 -0.63 6.09 -15.11
CA SER A 30 -1.15 4.94 -15.89
C SER A 30 -2.64 5.04 -16.20
N GLY A 31 -3.37 5.95 -15.54
CA GLY A 31 -4.84 5.97 -15.55
C GLY A 31 -5.50 4.85 -14.73
N SER A 32 -4.73 4.00 -14.03
CA SER A 32 -5.28 2.90 -13.24
C SER A 32 -6.05 3.35 -11.99
N ILE A 33 -6.04 4.65 -11.66
CA ILE A 33 -6.89 5.24 -10.62
C ILE A 33 -8.38 4.90 -10.80
N MET A 34 -8.82 4.61 -12.03
CA MET A 34 -10.19 4.20 -12.30
C MET A 34 -10.55 2.82 -11.73
N LEU A 35 -9.57 1.94 -11.54
CA LEU A 35 -9.79 0.61 -10.96
C LEU A 35 -10.28 0.68 -9.52
N SER A 36 -9.84 1.69 -8.75
CA SER A 36 -10.33 1.95 -7.38
C SER A 36 -11.86 2.11 -7.31
N ARG A 37 -12.50 2.56 -8.40
CA ARG A 37 -13.96 2.70 -8.49
C ARG A 37 -14.68 1.37 -8.69
N MET A 38 -13.98 0.37 -9.24
CA MET A 38 -14.48 -0.98 -9.49
C MET A 38 -14.26 -1.91 -8.30
N PHE A 39 -13.14 -1.72 -7.58
CA PHE A 39 -12.78 -2.52 -6.41
C PHE A 39 -13.62 -2.15 -5.20
N ARG A 40 -14.77 -2.80 -5.10
CA ARG A 40 -15.79 -2.54 -4.09
C ARG A 40 -16.35 -3.86 -3.57
N VAL A 41 -16.80 -3.84 -2.33
CA VAL A 41 -17.47 -4.97 -1.68
C VAL A 41 -18.87 -4.52 -1.22
N PRO A 42 -19.84 -5.45 -1.10
CA PRO A 42 -21.13 -5.15 -0.48
C PRO A 42 -20.98 -4.56 0.93
N ALA A 43 -21.94 -3.73 1.36
CA ALA A 43 -21.87 -3.05 2.65
C ALA A 43 -21.72 -4.02 3.85
N GLU A 44 -22.45 -5.13 3.82
CA GLU A 44 -22.35 -6.15 4.88
C GLU A 44 -20.95 -6.78 4.95
N GLU A 45 -20.33 -7.06 3.80
CA GLU A 45 -18.97 -7.59 3.72
C GLU A 45 -17.95 -6.55 4.19
N TYR A 46 -18.13 -5.28 3.83
CA TYR A 46 -17.32 -4.18 4.32
C TYR A 46 -17.34 -4.08 5.86
N ASP A 47 -18.53 -4.20 6.46
CA ASP A 47 -18.70 -4.14 7.91
C ASP A 47 -18.05 -5.34 8.62
N GLN A 48 -18.09 -6.52 8.02
CA GLN A 48 -17.42 -7.71 8.54
C GLN A 48 -15.89 -7.54 8.48
N LEU A 49 -15.35 -7.10 7.35
CA LEU A 49 -13.91 -6.88 7.15
C LEU A 49 -13.37 -5.77 8.05
N SER A 50 -14.15 -4.71 8.28
CA SER A 50 -13.81 -3.60 9.18
C SER A 50 -13.62 -4.02 10.64
N LYS A 51 -14.23 -5.14 11.05
CA LYS A 51 -14.03 -5.70 12.40
C LYS A 51 -12.72 -6.46 12.53
N LEU A 52 -12.16 -6.96 11.42
CA LEU A 52 -10.91 -7.72 11.40
C LEU A 52 -9.69 -6.81 11.29
N VAL A 53 -9.77 -5.81 10.41
CA VAL A 53 -8.69 -4.86 10.14
C VAL A 53 -9.29 -3.47 10.04
N LYS A 54 -8.59 -2.46 10.54
CA LYS A 54 -9.00 -1.06 10.37
C LYS A 54 -8.83 -0.62 8.91
N ILE A 55 -9.82 -0.94 8.09
CA ILE A 55 -9.89 -0.55 6.68
C ILE A 55 -10.36 0.89 6.53
N SER A 56 -9.85 1.56 5.51
CA SER A 56 -10.07 2.99 5.26
C SER A 56 -10.75 3.27 3.91
N SER A 57 -10.93 2.25 3.07
CA SER A 57 -11.53 2.39 1.75
C SER A 57 -12.15 1.09 1.24
N GLN A 58 -13.04 1.22 0.26
CA GLN A 58 -13.65 0.09 -0.47
C GLN A 58 -12.61 -0.75 -1.21
N GLU A 59 -11.59 -0.11 -1.78
CA GLU A 59 -10.49 -0.79 -2.45
C GLU A 59 -9.66 -1.63 -1.47
N GLU A 60 -9.36 -1.08 -0.29
CA GLU A 60 -8.67 -1.83 0.77
C GLU A 60 -9.49 -3.03 1.25
N ALA A 61 -10.82 -2.87 1.38
CA ALA A 61 -11.72 -3.97 1.72
C ALA A 61 -11.69 -5.06 0.65
N TYR A 62 -11.74 -4.68 -0.62
CA TYR A 62 -11.70 -5.59 -1.75
C TYR A 62 -10.39 -6.40 -1.80
N TYR A 63 -9.24 -5.76 -1.58
CA TYR A 63 -7.97 -6.48 -1.50
C TYR A 63 -7.87 -7.37 -0.27
N LEU A 64 -8.38 -6.95 0.88
CA LEU A 64 -8.40 -7.79 2.08
C LEU A 64 -9.27 -9.04 1.89
N LYS A 65 -10.41 -8.90 1.23
CA LYS A 65 -11.26 -10.04 0.82
C LYS A 65 -10.45 -11.06 0.02
N LEU A 66 -9.85 -10.65 -1.09
CA LEU A 66 -9.06 -11.54 -1.96
C LEU A 66 -7.90 -12.18 -1.20
N TYR A 67 -7.24 -11.41 -0.33
CA TYR A 67 -6.18 -11.93 0.52
C TYR A 67 -6.68 -13.04 1.45
N LEU A 68 -7.83 -12.85 2.10
CA LEU A 68 -8.41 -13.86 3.00
C LEU A 68 -8.93 -15.09 2.23
N GLU A 69 -9.46 -14.91 1.03
CA GLU A 69 -9.87 -16.02 0.15
C GLU A 69 -8.67 -16.88 -0.27
N GLU A 70 -7.53 -16.25 -0.59
CA GLU A 70 -6.32 -16.95 -1.05
C GLU A 70 -5.50 -17.54 0.10
N PHE A 71 -5.30 -16.78 1.19
CA PHE A 71 -4.37 -17.13 2.27
C PHE A 71 -5.06 -17.58 3.56
N GLY A 72 -6.38 -17.46 3.64
CA GLY A 72 -7.22 -17.92 4.76
C GLY A 72 -7.18 -17.05 6.02
N SER A 73 -6.02 -16.49 6.39
CA SER A 73 -5.92 -15.67 7.61
C SER A 73 -4.70 -14.74 7.63
N ILE A 74 -4.74 -13.75 8.53
CA ILE A 74 -3.61 -12.87 8.79
C ILE A 74 -2.63 -13.58 9.75
N PRO A 75 -1.34 -13.75 9.39
CA PRO A 75 -0.39 -14.50 10.20
C PRO A 75 -0.06 -13.76 11.50
N LYS A 76 -0.30 -14.39 12.64
CA LYS A 76 0.00 -13.84 13.97
C LYS A 76 1.52 -13.72 14.21
N PRO A 77 1.95 -12.81 15.10
CA PRO A 77 3.35 -12.66 15.46
C PRO A 77 3.96 -13.95 16.00
N LYS A 78 5.16 -14.28 15.51
CA LYS A 78 6.02 -15.34 16.05
C LYS A 78 6.85 -14.79 17.22
N VAL A 79 7.54 -15.69 17.92
CA VAL A 79 8.47 -15.31 19.00
C VAL A 79 9.52 -14.34 18.45
N GLY A 80 9.64 -13.17 19.08
CA GLY A 80 10.58 -12.11 18.67
C GLY A 80 10.01 -11.12 17.63
N GLU A 81 8.79 -11.32 17.14
CA GLU A 81 8.10 -10.35 16.27
C GLU A 81 7.22 -9.41 17.10
N LYS A 82 7.08 -8.17 16.61
CA LYS A 82 6.08 -7.22 17.11
C LYS A 82 4.78 -7.35 16.32
N THR A 83 3.69 -6.87 16.92
CA THR A 83 2.36 -6.91 16.31
C THR A 83 2.09 -5.65 15.49
N CYS A 84 1.66 -5.81 14.24
CA CYS A 84 1.18 -4.69 13.42
C CYS A 84 -0.07 -4.07 14.07
N PRO A 85 -0.09 -2.75 14.37
CA PRO A 85 -1.23 -2.10 15.02
C PRO A 85 -2.46 -1.98 14.11
N LYS A 86 -2.30 -2.13 12.78
CA LYS A 86 -3.39 -2.01 11.81
C LYS A 86 -4.11 -3.34 11.57
N CYS A 87 -3.35 -4.39 11.28
CA CYS A 87 -3.91 -5.68 10.85
C CYS A 87 -3.62 -6.84 11.82
N GLY A 88 -2.82 -6.63 12.87
CA GLY A 88 -2.47 -7.68 13.82
C GLY A 88 -1.40 -8.68 13.34
N ALA A 89 -0.87 -8.53 12.12
CA ALA A 89 0.16 -9.42 11.60
C ALA A 89 1.48 -9.35 12.39
N GLY A 90 2.24 -10.43 12.36
CA GLY A 90 3.64 -10.45 12.79
C GLY A 90 4.53 -9.54 11.94
N VAL A 91 5.35 -8.71 12.58
CA VAL A 91 6.36 -7.87 11.95
C VAL A 91 7.69 -8.08 12.65
N SER A 92 8.74 -8.33 11.87
CA SER A 92 10.10 -8.46 12.39
C SER A 92 10.53 -7.20 13.18
N ALA A 93 11.24 -7.39 14.28
CA ALA A 93 11.64 -6.29 15.18
C ALA A 93 12.50 -5.21 14.50
N ASP A 94 13.27 -5.57 13.47
CA ASP A 94 14.13 -4.70 12.68
C ASP A 94 13.40 -3.94 11.56
N ARG A 95 12.09 -4.18 11.37
CA ARG A 95 11.29 -3.53 10.31
C ARG A 95 10.34 -2.50 10.89
N ASN A 96 10.16 -1.41 10.13
CA ASN A 96 9.23 -0.33 10.47
C ASN A 96 7.98 -0.30 9.59
N TYR A 97 7.78 -1.31 8.73
CA TYR A 97 6.57 -1.43 7.90
C TYR A 97 6.03 -2.87 7.92
N CYS A 98 4.71 -3.00 7.81
CA CYS A 98 4.03 -4.29 7.74
C CYS A 98 4.00 -4.82 6.30
N LYS A 99 4.46 -6.07 6.09
CA LYS A 99 4.44 -6.72 4.77
C LYS A 99 3.05 -7.20 4.33
N ILE A 100 2.10 -7.30 5.26
CA ILE A 100 0.74 -7.76 4.97
C ILE A 100 -0.14 -6.59 4.53
N CYS A 101 -0.22 -5.52 5.34
CA CYS A 101 -1.15 -4.42 5.08
C CYS A 101 -0.47 -3.08 4.71
N GLY A 102 0.86 -3.06 4.58
CA GLY A 102 1.61 -1.85 4.20
C GLY A 102 1.65 -0.73 5.24
N ALA A 103 1.16 -0.95 6.46
CA ALA A 103 1.19 0.07 7.52
C ALA A 103 2.63 0.51 7.80
N TYR A 104 2.83 1.83 7.91
CA TYR A 104 4.10 2.47 8.27
C TYR A 104 3.80 3.79 9.01
N PRO A 105 4.46 4.07 10.14
CA PRO A 105 5.36 3.17 10.86
C PRO A 105 4.58 2.06 11.61
N VAL A 106 5.26 0.94 11.86
CA VAL A 106 4.82 -0.15 12.77
C VAL A 106 5.95 -0.58 13.67
#